data_AF-A0A7X8BHV6-F1
#
_entry.id   AF-A0A7X8BHV6-F1
#
_cell.length_a   1.000
_cell.length_b   1.000
_cell.length_c   1.000
_cell.angle_alpha   90.00
_cell.angle_beta   90.00
_cell.angle_gamma   90.00
#
_symmetry.space_group_name_H-M   'P 1'
#
loop_
_entity.id
_entity.type
_entity.pdbx_description
1 polymer ?
#
loop_
_entity_poly.entity_id
_entity_poly.type
_entity_poly.pdbx_seq_one_letter_code
_entity_poly.pdbx_strand_id
1 'polypeptide(L)'
;MSINSEIGKAMTIRLDGPFPPAPCFEPGIRRAPNRGYSLNRQETELALKNALRYIPEEWHERLAPEFMEELLTRGRIYGYRFRPQGRIWGRPIDEYEGKTVEGKAFQVMIDNNLDFEVALYPYELVTYGETGQVCQNWMQYRLIMKYLQVMTDEQTLVVASGHPLGLFRSRPDSPRVIITNGLMVGMF
;
A
#
# COMPACT_ATOMS: atom_id res chain seq x y z
N MET A 1 0.98 5.45 27.53
CA MET A 1 0.47 5.52 26.14
C MET A 1 1.18 4.44 25.35
N SER A 2 0.49 3.72 24.46
CA SER A 2 1.16 2.80 23.54
C SER A 2 2.03 3.63 22.57
N ILE A 3 3.15 3.07 22.12
CA ILE A 3 4.02 3.71 21.12
C ILE A 3 3.25 4.07 19.83
N ASN A 4 2.25 3.25 19.50
CA ASN A 4 1.37 3.42 18.35
C ASN A 4 0.47 4.66 18.49
N SER A 5 0.00 4.96 19.71
CA SER A 5 -0.81 6.16 19.98
C SER A 5 0.00 7.45 19.79
N GLU A 6 1.28 7.44 20.15
CA GLU A 6 2.18 8.58 19.95
C GLU A 6 2.53 8.77 18.46
N ILE A 7 2.85 7.68 17.75
CA ILE A 7 3.06 7.69 16.29
C ILE A 7 1.80 8.20 15.57
N GLY A 8 0.62 7.73 15.99
CA GLY A 8 -0.66 8.12 15.42
C GLY A 8 -1.03 9.60 15.62
N LYS A 9 -0.44 10.27 16.62
CA LYS A 9 -0.59 11.73 16.83
C LYS A 9 0.37 12.54 15.94
N ALA A 10 1.54 12.00 15.63
CA ALA A 10 2.52 12.65 14.76
C ALA A 10 2.16 12.49 13.26
N MET A 11 1.46 11.41 12.90
CA MET A 11 1.02 11.18 11.52
C MET A 11 -0.23 11.99 11.17
N THR A 12 -0.05 12.98 10.28
CA THR A 12 -1.14 13.81 9.76
C THR A 12 -2.01 13.10 8.73
N ILE A 13 -1.47 12.06 8.08
CA ILE A 13 -2.16 11.24 7.08
C ILE A 13 -2.13 9.80 7.58
N ARG A 14 -3.32 9.22 7.73
CA ARG A 14 -3.54 7.88 8.27
C ARG A 14 -4.68 7.18 7.54
N LEU A 15 -4.77 5.87 7.71
CA LEU A 15 -5.98 5.15 7.37
C LEU A 15 -7.03 5.44 8.43
N ASP A 16 -8.13 6.05 8.01
CA ASP A 16 -9.25 6.50 8.81
C ASP A 16 -10.57 6.19 8.08
N GLY A 17 -11.69 6.40 8.79
CA GLY A 17 -13.03 6.08 8.30
C GLY A 17 -13.62 4.82 8.93
N PRO A 18 -14.71 4.26 8.37
CA PRO A 18 -15.32 3.06 8.90
C PRO A 18 -14.45 1.82 8.67
N PHE A 19 -14.66 0.78 9.47
CA PHE A 19 -14.01 -0.52 9.29
C PHE A 19 -14.27 -1.06 7.88
N PRO A 20 -13.23 -1.38 7.08
CA PRO A 20 -13.41 -1.71 5.68
C PRO A 20 -14.18 -3.03 5.49
N PRO A 21 -14.98 -3.15 4.40
CA PRO A 21 -15.78 -4.34 4.13
C PRO A 21 -14.90 -5.55 3.88
N ALA A 22 -15.48 -6.75 3.97
CA ALA A 22 -14.75 -7.99 3.68
C ALA A 22 -14.16 -7.98 2.25
N PRO A 23 -12.98 -8.63 2.05
CA PRO A 23 -12.39 -8.72 0.72
C PRO A 23 -13.30 -9.49 -0.23
N CYS A 24 -13.42 -8.99 -1.47
CA CYS A 24 -14.17 -9.64 -2.55
C CYS A 24 -13.22 -9.93 -3.72
N PHE A 25 -13.36 -11.11 -4.31
CA PHE A 25 -12.55 -11.56 -5.44
C PHE A 25 -13.46 -12.06 -6.56
N GLU A 26 -13.23 -11.55 -7.76
CA GLU A 26 -13.91 -11.99 -8.97
C GLU A 26 -13.35 -13.35 -9.40
N PRO A 27 -14.21 -14.34 -9.66
CA PRO A 27 -13.78 -15.63 -10.18
C PRO A 27 -13.03 -15.50 -11.52
N GLY A 28 -12.07 -16.38 -11.77
CA GLY A 28 -11.33 -16.42 -13.04
C GLY A 28 -10.19 -15.42 -13.17
N ILE A 29 -10.08 -14.43 -12.27
CA ILE A 29 -8.93 -13.53 -12.24
C ILE A 29 -7.71 -14.24 -11.64
N ARG A 30 -6.59 -14.14 -12.35
CA ARG A 30 -5.33 -14.79 -11.99
C ARG A 30 -4.83 -14.31 -10.62
N ARG A 31 -4.31 -15.23 -9.80
CA ARG A 31 -3.79 -14.98 -8.45
C ARG A 31 -2.32 -15.39 -8.33
N ALA A 32 -1.55 -14.65 -7.55
CA ALA A 32 -0.14 -15.00 -7.31
C ALA A 32 -0.04 -16.36 -6.61
N PRO A 33 0.96 -17.19 -6.97
CA PRO A 33 1.18 -18.46 -6.28
C PRO A 33 1.51 -18.23 -4.80
N ASN A 34 1.16 -19.20 -3.96
CA ASN A 34 1.56 -19.18 -2.55
C ASN A 34 3.08 -19.17 -2.45
N ARG A 35 3.63 -18.23 -1.67
CA ARG A 35 5.08 -18.11 -1.44
C ARG A 35 5.59 -18.99 -0.29
N GLY A 36 4.70 -19.71 0.37
CA GLY A 36 4.99 -20.53 1.54
C GLY A 36 5.12 -19.69 2.81
N TYR A 37 4.86 -20.31 3.95
CA TYR A 37 5.11 -19.73 5.26
C TYR A 37 6.34 -20.39 5.88
N SER A 38 7.43 -19.65 5.97
CA SER A 38 8.72 -20.12 6.51
C SER A 38 9.21 -19.32 7.72
N LEU A 39 8.44 -18.35 8.19
CA LEU A 39 8.84 -17.45 9.26
C LEU A 39 8.81 -18.16 10.61
N ASN A 40 9.81 -17.89 11.44
CA ASN A 40 9.79 -18.28 12.85
C ASN A 40 8.82 -17.40 13.65
N ARG A 41 8.55 -17.76 14.91
CA ARG A 41 7.60 -17.04 15.76
C ARG A 41 7.92 -15.54 15.88
N GLN A 42 9.18 -15.19 16.10
CA GLN A 42 9.59 -13.79 16.28
C GLN A 42 9.45 -12.99 14.97
N GLU A 43 9.83 -13.59 13.85
CA GLU A 43 9.66 -13.00 12.51
C GLU A 43 8.18 -12.79 12.16
N THR A 44 7.32 -13.75 12.53
CA THR A 44 5.87 -13.65 12.33
C THR A 44 5.25 -12.54 13.18
N GLU A 45 5.62 -12.45 14.46
CA GLU A 45 5.19 -11.36 15.32
C GLU A 45 5.64 -9.99 14.77
N LEU A 46 6.87 -9.91 14.24
CA LEU A 46 7.38 -8.70 13.60
C LEU A 46 6.65 -8.37 12.30
N ALA A 47 6.35 -9.36 11.45
CA ALA A 47 5.60 -9.17 10.21
C ALA A 47 4.19 -8.64 10.47
N LEU A 48 3.50 -9.18 11.47
CA LEU A 48 2.19 -8.71 11.91
C LEU A 48 2.26 -7.27 12.44
N LYS A 49 3.22 -6.95 13.32
CA LYS A 49 3.43 -5.58 13.81
C LYS A 49 3.71 -4.59 12.67
N ASN A 50 4.53 -5.00 11.70
CA ASN A 50 4.85 -4.19 10.53
C ASN A 50 3.64 -3.92 9.63
N ALA A 51 2.69 -4.86 9.51
CA ALA A 51 1.44 -4.63 8.78
C ALA A 51 0.47 -3.75 9.58
N LEU A 52 0.34 -4.00 10.90
CA LEU A 52 -0.57 -3.29 11.78
C LEU A 52 -0.17 -1.82 12.03
N ARG A 53 1.10 -1.44 11.81
CA ARG A 53 1.57 -0.05 11.97
C ARG A 53 0.81 0.98 11.14
N TYR A 54 0.18 0.55 10.04
CA TYR A 54 -0.59 1.41 9.15
C TYR A 54 -2.02 1.68 9.61
N ILE A 55 -2.47 0.97 10.65
CA ILE A 55 -3.89 0.75 10.93
C ILE A 55 -4.21 1.27 12.32
N PRO A 56 -5.39 1.89 12.54
CA PRO A 56 -5.86 2.25 13.87
C PRO A 56 -5.85 1.07 14.85
N GLU A 57 -5.34 1.29 16.07
CA GLU A 57 -5.22 0.25 17.11
C GLU A 57 -6.56 -0.45 17.43
N GLU A 58 -7.66 0.28 17.37
CA GLU A 58 -9.02 -0.21 17.53
C GLU A 58 -9.39 -1.36 16.57
N TRP A 59 -8.70 -1.52 15.44
CA TRP A 59 -8.96 -2.59 14.49
C TRP A 59 -7.98 -3.75 14.60
N HIS A 60 -6.93 -3.63 15.42
CA HIS A 60 -5.84 -4.62 15.48
C HIS A 60 -6.34 -5.99 15.91
N GLU A 61 -7.22 -6.07 16.92
CA GLU A 61 -7.76 -7.34 17.42
C GLU A 61 -8.50 -8.12 16.33
N ARG A 62 -9.22 -7.41 15.45
CA ARG A 62 -9.99 -8.00 14.35
C ARG A 62 -9.11 -8.35 13.15
N LEU A 63 -8.09 -7.56 12.86
CA LEU A 63 -7.27 -7.70 11.65
C LEU A 63 -6.06 -8.60 11.84
N ALA A 64 -5.53 -8.74 13.05
CA ALA A 64 -4.38 -9.60 13.31
C ALA A 64 -4.64 -11.06 12.90
N PRO A 65 -5.80 -11.68 13.20
CA PRO A 65 -6.13 -13.02 12.71
C PRO A 65 -6.23 -13.09 11.18
N GLU A 66 -6.82 -12.08 10.53
CA GLU A 66 -6.92 -12.02 9.07
C GLU A 66 -5.54 -11.93 8.40
N PHE A 67 -4.65 -11.10 8.93
CA PHE A 67 -3.28 -10.98 8.45
C PHE A 67 -2.47 -12.25 8.71
N MET A 68 -2.71 -12.92 9.82
CA MET A 68 -2.11 -14.23 10.09
C MET A 68 -2.56 -15.26 9.05
N GLU A 69 -3.86 -15.30 8.72
CA GLU A 69 -4.40 -16.18 7.69
C GLU A 69 -3.80 -15.90 6.31
N GLU A 70 -3.68 -14.62 5.93
CA GLU A 70 -3.00 -14.24 4.68
C GLU A 70 -1.54 -14.72 4.67
N LEU A 71 -0.82 -14.51 5.77
CA LEU A 71 0.57 -14.91 5.91
C LEU A 71 0.74 -16.43 5.81
N LEU A 72 -0.13 -17.22 6.44
CA LEU A 72 -0.11 -18.69 6.39
C LEU A 72 -0.46 -19.23 5.00
N THR A 73 -1.50 -18.67 4.37
CA THR A 73 -2.05 -19.22 3.12
C THR A 73 -1.40 -18.67 1.86
N ARG A 74 -0.76 -17.49 1.94
CA ARG A 74 -0.14 -16.80 0.80
C ARG A 74 1.35 -16.54 0.97
N GLY A 75 1.88 -16.67 2.19
CA GLY A 75 3.26 -16.32 2.53
C GLY A 75 3.50 -14.82 2.68
N ARG A 76 2.46 -13.98 2.59
CA ARG A 76 2.54 -12.51 2.64
C ARG A 76 1.25 -11.91 3.18
N ILE A 77 1.37 -10.73 3.78
CA ILE A 77 0.24 -9.91 4.21
C ILE A 77 -0.01 -8.86 3.12
N TYR A 78 -1.03 -9.07 2.28
CA TYR A 78 -1.49 -8.11 1.27
C TYR A 78 -2.49 -7.11 1.84
N GLY A 79 -3.16 -7.47 2.93
CA GLY A 79 -4.23 -6.71 3.54
C GLY A 79 -5.40 -6.54 2.59
N TYR A 80 -5.94 -7.64 2.06
CA TYR A 80 -6.95 -7.61 1.00
C TYR A 80 -8.18 -6.77 1.34
N ARG A 81 -8.51 -6.68 2.63
CA ARG A 81 -9.60 -5.83 3.14
C ARG A 81 -9.46 -4.36 2.76
N PHE A 82 -8.23 -3.86 2.62
CA PHE A 82 -7.94 -2.48 2.26
C PHE A 82 -7.93 -2.23 0.75
N ARG A 83 -8.12 -3.26 -0.08
CA ARG A 83 -8.27 -3.08 -1.53
C ARG A 83 -9.56 -2.30 -1.84
N PRO A 84 -9.53 -1.30 -2.74
CA PRO A 84 -10.75 -0.72 -3.32
C PRO A 84 -11.64 -1.79 -3.96
N GLN A 85 -12.94 -1.73 -3.74
CA GLN A 85 -13.89 -2.67 -4.35
C GLN A 85 -14.09 -2.35 -5.83
N GLY A 86 -14.40 -3.37 -6.64
CA GLY A 86 -14.56 -3.25 -8.10
C GLY A 86 -13.24 -3.21 -8.88
N ARG A 87 -13.33 -2.92 -10.18
CA ARG A 87 -12.18 -2.80 -11.09
C ARG A 87 -11.36 -1.55 -10.76
N ILE A 88 -10.05 -1.72 -10.71
CA ILE A 88 -9.08 -0.61 -10.69
C ILE A 88 -8.57 -0.45 -12.12
N TRP A 89 -8.47 0.78 -12.62
CA TRP A 89 -7.92 1.11 -13.93
C TRP A 89 -7.59 2.60 -13.99
N GLY A 90 -6.70 3.00 -14.91
CA GLY A 90 -6.32 4.40 -15.08
C GLY A 90 -7.45 5.23 -15.68
N ARG A 91 -8.21 5.93 -14.84
CA ARG A 91 -9.34 6.80 -15.26
C ARG A 91 -8.85 8.12 -15.86
N PRO A 92 -9.72 8.90 -16.54
CA PRO A 92 -9.40 10.29 -16.89
C PRO A 92 -8.87 11.08 -15.70
N ILE A 93 -7.82 11.89 -15.91
CA ILE A 93 -7.08 12.58 -14.84
C ILE A 93 -7.95 13.53 -14.01
N ASP A 94 -8.99 14.08 -14.62
CA ASP A 94 -9.97 14.98 -14.01
C ASP A 94 -10.89 14.27 -13.00
N GLU A 95 -11.02 12.94 -13.07
CA GLU A 95 -11.75 12.13 -12.08
C GLU A 95 -10.96 11.83 -10.81
N TYR A 96 -9.67 12.20 -10.75
CA TYR A 96 -8.85 12.03 -9.56
C TYR A 96 -8.87 13.29 -8.69
N GLU A 97 -9.04 13.07 -7.39
CA GLU A 97 -8.88 14.10 -6.37
C GLU A 97 -7.39 14.44 -6.23
N GLY A 98 -7.07 15.72 -6.05
CA GLY A 98 -5.68 16.16 -5.95
C GLY A 98 -5.54 17.67 -6.00
N LYS A 99 -4.59 18.22 -5.23
CA LYS A 99 -4.24 19.64 -5.30
C LYS A 99 -3.28 19.98 -6.45
N THR A 100 -2.57 18.99 -6.98
CA THR A 100 -1.60 19.15 -8.08
C THR A 100 -1.96 18.23 -9.24
N VAL A 101 -1.60 18.63 -10.46
CA VAL A 101 -1.82 17.81 -11.67
C VAL A 101 -0.94 16.56 -11.62
N GLU A 102 0.29 16.69 -11.15
CA GLU A 102 1.24 15.59 -11.00
C GLU A 102 0.73 14.56 -10.00
N GLY A 103 0.20 15.01 -8.84
CA GLY A 103 -0.41 14.12 -7.86
C GLY A 103 -1.56 13.30 -8.46
N LYS A 104 -2.41 13.91 -9.29
CA LYS A 104 -3.47 13.20 -10.03
C LYS A 104 -2.90 12.24 -11.07
N ALA A 105 -1.92 12.68 -11.85
CA ALA A 105 -1.28 11.86 -12.88
C ALA A 105 -0.64 10.60 -12.28
N PHE A 106 0.03 10.70 -11.13
CA PHE A 106 0.58 9.51 -10.46
C PHE A 106 -0.51 8.53 -10.02
N GLN A 107 -1.68 9.01 -9.57
CA GLN A 107 -2.80 8.12 -9.24
C GLN A 107 -3.29 7.36 -10.48
N VAL A 108 -3.43 8.03 -11.63
CA VAL A 108 -3.76 7.39 -12.92
C VAL A 108 -2.77 6.27 -13.24
N MET A 109 -1.47 6.57 -13.14
CA MET A 109 -0.41 5.62 -13.48
C MET A 109 -0.33 4.43 -12.51
N ILE A 110 -0.58 4.66 -11.21
CA ILE A 110 -0.66 3.59 -10.21
C ILE A 110 -1.84 2.66 -10.53
N ASP A 111 -3.01 3.23 -10.80
CA ASP A 111 -4.20 2.44 -11.12
C ASP A 111 -4.03 1.67 -12.43
N ASN A 112 -3.38 2.25 -13.43
CA ASN A 112 -3.02 1.56 -14.67
C ASN A 112 -2.14 0.33 -14.41
N ASN A 113 -1.12 0.44 -13.55
CA ASN A 113 -0.27 -0.70 -13.18
C ASN A 113 -1.01 -1.80 -12.41
N LEU A 114 -2.16 -1.47 -11.82
CA LEU A 114 -3.02 -2.38 -11.05
C LEU A 114 -4.31 -2.77 -11.79
N ASP A 115 -4.43 -2.38 -13.06
CA ASP A 115 -5.58 -2.73 -13.87
C ASP A 115 -5.65 -4.25 -14.07
N PHE A 116 -6.85 -4.80 -14.05
CA PHE A 116 -7.13 -6.21 -14.24
C PHE A 116 -6.80 -6.68 -15.66
N GLU A 117 -6.77 -5.75 -16.61
CA GLU A 117 -6.34 -6.01 -17.99
C GLU A 117 -4.82 -5.85 -18.20
N VAL A 118 -4.09 -5.30 -17.22
CA VAL A 118 -2.65 -4.99 -17.32
C VAL A 118 -1.82 -5.85 -16.36
N ALA A 119 -2.24 -5.94 -15.11
CA ALA A 119 -1.49 -6.58 -14.04
C ALA A 119 -1.59 -8.11 -14.11
N LEU A 120 -0.45 -8.78 -13.91
CA LEU A 120 -0.36 -10.23 -13.86
C LEU A 120 -1.17 -10.82 -12.68
N TYR A 121 -1.08 -10.20 -11.50
CA TYR A 121 -1.82 -10.57 -10.30
C TYR A 121 -2.39 -9.31 -9.63
N PRO A 122 -3.53 -8.78 -10.13
CA PRO A 122 -4.03 -7.47 -9.70
C PRO A 122 -4.37 -7.43 -8.20
N TYR A 123 -4.83 -8.55 -7.63
CA TYR A 123 -5.14 -8.65 -6.20
C TYR A 123 -3.91 -8.64 -5.30
N GLU A 124 -2.75 -9.08 -5.81
CA GLU A 124 -1.47 -9.16 -5.10
C GLU A 124 -0.52 -8.00 -5.45
N LEU A 125 -1.05 -6.98 -6.14
CA LEU A 125 -0.33 -5.79 -6.57
C LEU A 125 0.85 -6.08 -7.51
N VAL A 126 0.86 -7.22 -8.20
CA VAL A 126 1.95 -7.61 -9.12
C VAL A 126 1.57 -7.25 -10.55
N THR A 127 2.32 -6.33 -11.16
CA THR A 127 2.10 -5.93 -12.55
C THR A 127 2.71 -6.93 -13.52
N TYR A 128 3.96 -7.34 -13.30
CA TYR A 128 4.66 -8.29 -14.20
C TYR A 128 5.78 -9.04 -13.46
N GLY A 129 6.40 -10.01 -14.16
CA GLY A 129 7.61 -10.68 -13.69
C GLY A 129 7.42 -11.52 -12.42
N GLU A 130 6.20 -12.01 -12.17
CA GLU A 130 5.80 -12.86 -11.03
C GLU A 130 5.90 -12.21 -9.62
N THR A 131 6.85 -11.29 -9.41
CA THR A 131 7.12 -10.58 -8.14
C THR A 131 7.23 -9.07 -8.29
N GLY A 132 7.10 -8.51 -9.50
CA GLY A 132 7.18 -7.07 -9.75
C GLY A 132 5.95 -6.35 -9.21
N GLN A 133 6.00 -5.97 -7.93
CA GLN A 133 4.89 -5.34 -7.21
C GLN A 133 4.92 -3.81 -7.29
N VAL A 134 3.72 -3.20 -7.35
CA VAL A 134 3.54 -1.74 -7.26
C VAL A 134 3.75 -1.25 -5.82
N CYS A 135 3.16 -1.95 -4.86
CA CYS A 135 3.32 -1.75 -3.42
C CYS A 135 3.31 -3.12 -2.74
N GLN A 136 3.78 -3.23 -1.49
CA GLN A 136 3.81 -4.51 -0.77
C GLN A 136 2.42 -4.97 -0.31
N ASN A 137 1.52 -4.02 -0.01
CA ASN A 137 0.17 -4.29 0.47
C ASN A 137 -0.80 -3.14 0.13
N TRP A 138 -2.09 -3.40 0.29
CA TRP A 138 -3.16 -2.45 -0.03
C TRP A 138 -3.25 -1.27 0.94
N MET A 139 -2.75 -1.40 2.18
CA MET A 139 -2.64 -0.28 3.12
C MET A 139 -1.68 0.79 2.57
N GLN A 140 -0.53 0.37 2.03
CA GLN A 140 0.42 1.26 1.37
C GLN A 140 -0.18 1.97 0.17
N TYR A 141 -0.87 1.23 -0.72
CA TYR A 141 -1.59 1.82 -1.85
C TYR A 141 -2.53 2.94 -1.37
N ARG A 142 -3.38 2.68 -0.37
CA ARG A 142 -4.34 3.67 0.13
C ARG A 142 -3.67 4.90 0.73
N LEU A 143 -2.58 4.71 1.47
CA LEU A 143 -1.82 5.82 2.02
C LEU A 143 -1.16 6.64 0.92
N ILE A 144 -0.54 6.01 -0.08
CA ILE A 144 0.05 6.71 -1.23
C ILE A 144 -1.02 7.55 -1.94
N MET A 145 -2.19 6.98 -2.23
CA MET A 145 -3.29 7.74 -2.85
C MET A 145 -3.69 8.95 -2.00
N LYS A 146 -3.85 8.79 -0.67
CA LYS A 146 -4.12 9.91 0.25
C LYS A 146 -3.03 10.98 0.24
N TYR A 147 -1.75 10.59 0.21
CA TYR A 147 -0.63 11.53 0.12
C TYR A 147 -0.68 12.32 -1.21
N LEU A 148 -0.90 11.65 -2.33
CA LEU A 148 -0.99 12.27 -3.65
C LEU A 148 -2.19 13.22 -3.78
N GLN A 149 -3.28 12.94 -3.09
CA GLN A 149 -4.45 13.82 -3.07
C GLN A 149 -4.18 15.16 -2.38
N VAL A 150 -3.40 15.15 -1.28
CA VAL A 150 -3.21 16.34 -0.43
C VAL A 150 -1.89 17.07 -0.63
N MET A 151 -0.94 16.47 -1.37
CA MET A 151 0.37 17.06 -1.62
C MET A 151 0.27 18.37 -2.39
N THR A 152 1.14 19.33 -2.07
CA THR A 152 1.30 20.58 -2.81
C THR A 152 2.49 20.52 -3.78
N ASP A 153 2.62 21.54 -4.61
CA ASP A 153 3.77 21.78 -5.50
C ASP A 153 5.05 22.11 -4.74
N GLU A 154 4.97 22.49 -3.47
CA GLU A 154 6.13 22.66 -2.58
C GLU A 154 6.51 21.38 -1.81
N GLN A 155 6.00 20.22 -2.19
CA GLN A 155 6.23 18.96 -1.48
C GLN A 155 6.71 17.82 -2.40
N THR A 156 7.48 16.91 -1.82
CA THR A 156 7.92 15.65 -2.43
C THR A 156 7.46 14.50 -1.56
N LEU A 157 6.76 13.53 -2.16
CA LEU A 157 6.43 12.26 -1.51
C LEU A 157 7.63 11.30 -1.62
N VAL A 158 8.12 10.81 -0.48
CA VAL A 158 9.17 9.78 -0.47
C VAL A 158 8.54 8.41 -0.23
N VAL A 159 8.77 7.47 -1.15
CA VAL A 159 8.29 6.08 -1.09
C VAL A 159 9.48 5.13 -1.02
N ALA A 160 9.57 4.37 0.06
CA ALA A 160 10.64 3.41 0.32
C ALA A 160 10.12 1.97 0.19
N SER A 161 10.40 1.33 -0.94
CA SER A 161 9.96 -0.03 -1.28
C SER A 161 8.46 -0.25 -1.08
N GLY A 162 7.65 0.68 -1.59
CA GLY A 162 6.20 0.71 -1.43
C GLY A 162 5.70 1.40 -0.15
N HIS A 163 6.53 1.59 0.88
CA HIS A 163 6.11 2.33 2.07
C HIS A 163 6.14 3.84 1.82
N PRO A 164 5.01 4.57 1.92
CA PRO A 164 5.03 6.03 1.88
C PRO A 164 5.61 6.55 3.20
N LEU A 165 6.84 7.05 3.16
CA LEU A 165 7.51 7.61 4.33
C LEU A 165 6.87 8.95 4.75
N GLY A 166 6.44 9.74 3.77
CA GLY A 166 5.71 10.98 4.01
C GLY A 166 5.98 12.06 2.97
N LEU A 167 5.37 13.22 3.19
CA LEU A 167 5.59 14.43 2.40
C LEU A 167 6.65 15.30 3.06
N PHE A 168 7.64 15.70 2.28
CA PHE A 168 8.74 16.56 2.72
C PHE A 168 8.72 17.87 1.93
N ARG A 169 9.11 18.97 2.58
CA ARG A 169 9.21 20.27 1.90
C ARG A 169 10.26 20.18 0.79
N SER A 170 9.90 20.72 -0.37
CA SER A 170 10.73 20.79 -1.57
C SER A 170 10.41 22.07 -2.36
N ARG A 171 10.96 22.21 -3.57
CA ARG A 171 10.69 23.36 -4.44
C ARG A 171 9.73 22.96 -5.58
N PRO A 172 9.02 23.90 -6.22
CA PRO A 172 8.13 23.61 -7.34
C PRO A 172 8.78 22.83 -8.50
N ASP A 173 10.07 23.02 -8.75
CA ASP A 173 10.85 22.33 -9.79
C ASP A 173 11.42 20.96 -9.35
N SER A 174 11.26 20.59 -8.08
CA SER A 174 11.70 19.29 -7.57
C SER A 174 10.77 18.16 -8.04
N PRO A 175 11.27 16.91 -8.13
CA PRO A 175 10.42 15.75 -8.36
C PRO A 175 9.31 15.66 -7.32
N ARG A 176 8.08 15.42 -7.76
CA ARG A 176 6.92 15.29 -6.87
C ARG A 176 6.92 13.98 -6.07
N VAL A 177 7.55 12.94 -6.59
CA VAL A 177 7.70 11.64 -5.92
C VAL A 177 9.13 11.13 -6.11
N ILE A 178 9.73 10.62 -5.03
CA ILE A 178 10.98 9.85 -5.06
C ILE A 178 10.66 8.43 -4.61
N ILE A 179 10.98 7.45 -5.46
CA ILE A 179 10.70 6.04 -5.21
C ILE A 179 12.00 5.25 -5.21
N THR A 180 12.19 4.42 -4.20
CA THR A 180 13.21 3.37 -4.19
C THR A 180 12.53 2.02 -4.02
N ASN A 181 13.04 0.96 -4.66
CA ASN A 181 12.50 -0.39 -4.52
C ASN A 181 13.65 -1.39 -4.37
N GLY A 182 13.66 -2.16 -3.28
CA GLY A 182 14.61 -3.24 -3.07
C GLY A 182 16.07 -2.79 -2.86
N LEU A 183 16.30 -1.55 -2.42
CA LEU A 183 17.63 -1.11 -2.05
C LEU A 183 18.09 -1.85 -0.78
N MET A 184 19.19 -2.55 -0.90
CA MET A 184 19.83 -3.31 0.18
C MET A 184 21.27 -2.84 0.34
N VAL A 185 21.79 -2.92 1.57
CA VAL A 185 23.23 -2.78 1.80
C VAL A 185 23.92 -4.00 1.18
N GLY A 186 25.11 -3.85 0.58
CA GLY A 186 25.85 -5.00 0.04
C GLY A 186 26.25 -5.98 1.16
N MET A 187 26.24 -7.29 0.86
CA MET A 187 26.55 -8.43 1.75
C MET A 187 25.37 -9.08 2.50
N PHE A 188 24.12 -8.81 2.11
CA PHE A 188 22.93 -9.58 2.51
C PHE A 188 22.48 -10.52 1.38
#